data_AF-A0A7W5S7G1-F1
#
_entry.id   AF-A0A7W5S7G1-F1
#
_cell.length_a   1.000
_cell.length_b   1.000
_cell.length_c   1.000
_cell.angle_alpha   90.00
_cell.angle_beta   90.00
_cell.angle_gamma   90.00
#
_symmetry.space_group_name_H-M   'P 1'
#
loop_
_entity.id
_entity.type
_entity.pdbx_description
1 polymer ?
#
loop_
_entity_poly.entity_id
_entity_poly.type
_entity_poly.pdbx_seq_one_letter_code
_entity_poly.pdbx_strand_id
1 'polypeptide(L)'
;MGMSFWNPNSLHYVIDWSAWATLVVGISAVIGAVLIGKKQAAIALMQAGISDRQARIMERQTEIASRQADTEHTRLRAELYDRRVIVYAGIERYLIDASMDDGKVSNEVRQSLFNSISVSSFLLDDDVASLGRKILRVSSSLRSNMRKLEKLTDEALRDEIYERIDLNNDELTFCHTELRNHMTRYLKLGISSDTVSDPE
;
A
#
# COMPACT_ATOMS: atom_id res chain seq x y z
N MET A 1 -46.16 -106.25 31.48
CA MET A 1 -46.76 -104.92 31.72
C MET A 1 -45.89 -104.21 32.73
N GLY A 2 -45.35 -103.04 32.39
CA GLY A 2 -44.45 -102.28 33.26
C GLY A 2 -43.34 -101.55 32.49
N MET A 3 -43.73 -100.60 31.63
CA MET A 3 -42.81 -99.63 31.04
C MET A 3 -42.32 -98.67 32.12
N SER A 4 -41.00 -98.52 32.27
CA SER A 4 -40.37 -97.44 33.01
C SER A 4 -39.74 -96.49 31.98
N PHE A 5 -40.46 -95.43 31.65
CA PHE A 5 -40.16 -94.46 30.57
C PHE A 5 -39.77 -93.09 31.14
N TRP A 6 -39.02 -93.06 32.25
CA TRP A 6 -38.53 -91.80 32.82
C TRP A 6 -37.10 -91.97 33.33
N ASN A 7 -36.13 -91.59 32.49
CA ASN A 7 -34.78 -91.24 32.94
C ASN A 7 -34.75 -89.71 33.13
N PRO A 8 -34.79 -89.18 34.36
CA PRO A 8 -34.90 -87.74 34.62
C PRO A 8 -33.58 -86.96 34.45
N ASN A 9 -32.51 -87.59 33.97
CA ASN A 9 -31.16 -86.99 34.01
C ASN A 9 -30.78 -86.16 32.78
N SER A 10 -31.71 -85.84 31.88
CA SER A 10 -31.43 -84.90 30.78
C SER A 10 -31.81 -83.48 31.20
N LEU A 11 -30.81 -82.61 31.27
CA LEU A 11 -30.85 -81.16 31.49
C LEU A 11 -30.60 -80.68 32.92
N HIS A 12 -29.48 -81.12 33.52
CA HIS A 12 -28.76 -80.18 34.38
C HIS A 12 -28.13 -79.12 33.49
N TYR A 13 -28.84 -78.01 33.27
CA TYR A 13 -28.21 -76.76 32.86
C TYR A 13 -27.36 -76.28 34.05
N VAL A 14 -26.22 -76.93 34.29
CA VAL A 14 -25.22 -76.40 35.20
C VAL A 14 -24.71 -75.17 34.49
N ILE A 15 -25.13 -73.99 34.95
CA ILE A 15 -24.57 -72.75 34.43
C ILE A 15 -23.07 -72.83 34.76
N ASP A 16 -22.28 -73.11 33.73
CA ASP A 16 -20.84 -73.23 33.86
C ASP A 16 -20.34 -71.92 34.47
N TRP A 17 -19.56 -72.02 35.54
CA TRP A 17 -18.96 -70.87 36.20
C TRP A 17 -18.14 -70.04 35.19
N SER A 18 -17.60 -70.68 34.16
CA SER A 18 -16.93 -70.03 33.04
C SER A 18 -17.86 -69.10 32.24
N ALA A 19 -19.13 -69.46 32.06
CA ALA A 19 -20.13 -68.67 31.36
C ALA A 19 -20.56 -67.45 32.19
N TRP A 20 -20.71 -67.62 33.51
CA TRP A 20 -20.93 -66.51 34.44
C TRP A 20 -19.77 -65.52 34.47
N ALA A 21 -18.53 -66.02 34.53
CA ALA A 21 -17.34 -65.18 34.51
C ALA A 21 -17.22 -64.38 33.20
N THR A 22 -17.52 -65.01 32.06
CA THR A 22 -17.49 -64.36 30.75
C THR A 22 -18.56 -63.26 30.65
N LEU A 23 -19.75 -63.49 31.20
CA LEU A 23 -20.82 -62.48 31.25
C LEU A 23 -20.42 -61.27 32.11
N VAL A 24 -19.83 -61.50 33.30
CA VAL A 24 -19.35 -60.41 34.17
C VAL A 24 -18.23 -59.60 33.51
N VAL A 25 -17.24 -60.27 32.91
CA VAL A 25 -16.15 -59.60 32.18
C VAL A 25 -16.69 -58.81 30.98
N GLY A 26 -17.66 -59.37 30.25
CA GLY A 26 -18.33 -58.68 29.14
C GLY A 26 -19.05 -57.41 29.59
N ILE A 27 -19.81 -57.46 30.69
CA ILE A 27 -20.49 -56.29 31.27
C ILE A 27 -19.47 -55.25 31.75
N SER A 28 -18.41 -55.66 32.45
CA SER A 28 -17.35 -54.76 32.90
C SER A 28 -16.63 -54.07 31.73
N ALA A 29 -16.38 -54.79 30.64
CA ALA A 29 -15.76 -54.24 29.43
C ALA A 29 -16.66 -53.18 28.77
N VAL A 30 -17.97 -53.42 28.67
CA VAL A 30 -18.93 -52.46 28.12
C VAL A 30 -19.01 -51.19 28.99
N ILE A 31 -19.08 -51.35 30.32
CA ILE A 31 -19.08 -50.19 31.24
C ILE A 31 -17.78 -49.40 31.10
N GLY A 32 -16.63 -50.08 31.04
CA GLY A 32 -15.33 -49.46 30.81
C GLY A 32 -15.28 -48.67 29.50
N ALA A 33 -15.78 -49.26 28.41
CA ALA A 33 -15.83 -48.61 27.09
C ALA A 33 -16.72 -47.36 27.08
N VAL A 34 -17.89 -47.41 27.73
CA VAL A 34 -18.81 -46.25 27.83
C VAL A 34 -18.18 -45.10 28.64
N LEU A 35 -17.49 -45.42 29.74
CA LEU A 35 -16.82 -44.40 30.55
C LEU A 35 -15.65 -43.74 29.80
N ILE A 36 -14.88 -44.51 29.05
CA ILE A 36 -13.78 -43.99 28.22
C ILE A 36 -14.34 -43.15 27.06
N GLY A 37 -15.39 -43.63 26.39
CA GLY A 37 -16.07 -42.90 25.31
C GLY A 37 -16.62 -41.55 25.76
N LYS A 38 -17.22 -41.47 26.95
CA LYS A 38 -17.67 -40.19 27.54
C LYS A 38 -16.53 -39.21 27.80
N LYS A 39 -15.37 -39.70 28.29
CA LYS A 39 -14.19 -38.86 28.50
C LYS A 39 -13.60 -38.35 27.18
N GLN A 40 -13.52 -39.21 26.17
CA GLN A 40 -13.04 -38.83 24.83
C GLN A 40 -13.98 -37.82 24.16
N ALA A 41 -15.30 -37.99 24.28
CA ALA A 41 -16.28 -37.04 23.77
C ALA A 41 -16.17 -35.67 24.46
N ALA A 42 -15.94 -35.63 25.78
CA ALA A 42 -15.71 -34.39 26.50
C ALA A 42 -14.43 -33.67 26.03
N ILE A 43 -13.34 -34.41 25.78
CA ILE A 43 -12.09 -33.86 25.24
C ILE A 43 -12.29 -33.33 23.81
N ALA A 44 -13.01 -34.07 22.96
CA ALA A 44 -13.30 -33.64 21.59
C ALA A 44 -14.14 -32.35 21.56
N LEU A 45 -15.11 -32.21 22.45
CA LEU A 45 -15.92 -30.99 22.57
C LEU A 45 -15.06 -29.80 23.06
N MET A 46 -14.17 -30.03 24.02
CA MET A 46 -13.21 -29.01 24.46
C MET A 46 -12.25 -28.59 23.35
N GLN A 47 -11.73 -29.54 22.56
CA GLN A 47 -10.86 -29.26 21.42
C GLN A 47 -11.58 -28.47 20.32
N ALA A 48 -12.85 -28.79 20.05
CA ALA A 48 -13.67 -28.02 19.12
C ALA A 48 -13.85 -26.57 19.58
N GLY A 49 -14.08 -26.34 20.88
CA GLY A 49 -14.16 -25.01 21.47
C GLY A 49 -12.84 -24.22 21.42
N ILE A 50 -11.70 -24.90 21.52
CA ILE A 50 -10.36 -24.28 21.37
C ILE A 50 -10.11 -23.93 19.90
N SER A 51 -10.43 -24.84 18.97
CA SER A 51 -10.30 -24.63 17.53
C SER A 51 -11.12 -23.42 17.06
N ASP A 52 -12.35 -23.28 17.55
CA ASP A 52 -13.22 -22.15 17.22
C ASP A 52 -12.70 -20.81 17.77
N ARG A 53 -12.06 -20.82 18.95
CA ARG A 53 -11.37 -19.63 19.48
C ARG A 53 -10.12 -19.28 18.66
N GLN A 54 -9.35 -20.28 18.24
CA GLN A 54 -8.18 -20.06 17.39
C GLN A 54 -8.56 -19.49 16.02
N ALA A 55 -9.64 -20.00 15.42
CA ALA A 55 -10.17 -19.48 14.15
C ALA A 55 -10.55 -17.99 14.27
N ARG A 56 -11.26 -17.59 15.33
CA ARG A 56 -11.62 -16.18 15.59
C ARG A 56 -10.42 -15.29 15.87
N ILE A 57 -9.37 -15.81 16.49
CA ILE A 57 -8.11 -15.05 16.69
C ILE A 57 -7.41 -14.83 15.35
N MET A 58 -7.32 -15.86 14.50
CA MET A 58 -6.72 -15.73 13.15
C MET A 58 -7.49 -14.75 12.28
N GLU A 59 -8.83 -14.76 12.35
CA GLU A 59 -9.68 -13.81 11.63
C GLU A 59 -9.38 -12.36 12.07
N ARG A 60 -9.32 -12.10 13.38
CA ARG A 60 -8.95 -10.78 13.91
C ARG A 60 -7.52 -10.37 13.54
N GLN A 61 -6.57 -11.30 13.54
CA GLN A 61 -5.19 -11.00 13.12
C GLN A 61 -5.13 -10.63 11.63
N THR A 62 -5.91 -11.30 10.79
CA THR A 62 -6.02 -10.99 9.36
C THR A 62 -6.64 -9.60 9.15
N GLU A 63 -7.69 -9.26 9.89
CA GLU A 63 -8.32 -7.93 9.85
C GLU A 63 -7.35 -6.82 10.30
N ILE A 64 -6.58 -7.05 11.37
CA ILE A 64 -5.56 -6.09 11.84
C ILE A 64 -4.47 -5.92 10.78
N ALA A 65 -3.97 -7.01 10.20
CA ALA A 65 -2.96 -6.96 9.15
C ALA A 65 -3.48 -6.19 7.92
N SER A 66 -4.74 -6.39 7.53
CA SER A 66 -5.38 -5.62 6.46
C SER A 66 -5.42 -4.13 6.78
N ARG A 67 -5.88 -3.76 7.98
CA ARG A 67 -5.92 -2.34 8.40
C ARG A 67 -4.54 -1.71 8.47
N GLN A 68 -3.53 -2.47 8.90
CA GLN A 68 -2.14 -2.02 8.90
C GLN A 68 -1.62 -1.80 7.46
N ALA A 69 -1.95 -2.70 6.54
CA ALA A 69 -1.60 -2.55 5.13
C ALA A 69 -2.27 -1.30 4.52
N ASP A 70 -3.55 -1.06 4.82
CA ASP A 70 -4.27 0.13 4.35
C ASP A 70 -3.67 1.43 4.91
N THR A 71 -3.27 1.40 6.18
CA THR A 71 -2.62 2.54 6.84
C THR A 71 -1.26 2.83 6.22
N GLU A 72 -0.45 1.80 5.98
CA GLU A 72 0.87 1.98 5.35
C GLU A 72 0.73 2.42 3.89
N HIS A 73 -0.24 1.89 3.15
CA HIS A 73 -0.52 2.35 1.80
C HIS A 73 -0.94 3.83 1.77
N THR A 74 -1.77 4.27 2.72
CA THR A 74 -2.15 5.68 2.88
C THR A 74 -0.94 6.54 3.23
N ARG A 75 -0.08 6.06 4.13
CA ARG A 75 1.16 6.74 4.53
C ARG A 75 2.12 6.92 3.34
N LEU A 76 2.33 5.86 2.55
CA LEU A 76 3.17 5.89 1.36
C LEU A 76 2.60 6.85 0.31
N ARG A 77 1.27 6.90 0.12
CA ARG A 77 0.63 7.88 -0.76
C ARG A 77 0.87 9.32 -0.31
N ALA A 78 0.70 9.61 0.99
CA ALA A 78 0.98 10.93 1.55
C ALA A 78 2.47 11.31 1.39
N GLU A 79 3.39 10.38 1.66
CA GLU A 79 4.82 10.62 1.50
C GLU A 79 5.21 10.89 0.04
N LEU A 80 4.64 10.14 -0.92
CA LEU A 80 4.84 10.41 -2.34
C LEU A 80 4.29 11.77 -2.76
N TYR A 81 3.13 12.15 -2.23
CA TYR A 81 2.55 13.47 -2.47
C TYR A 81 3.46 14.60 -1.98
N ASP A 82 3.93 14.51 -0.73
CA ASP A 82 4.84 15.51 -0.14
C ASP A 82 6.12 15.65 -0.96
N ARG A 83 6.72 14.53 -1.37
CA ARG A 83 7.91 14.54 -2.22
C ARG A 83 7.65 15.21 -3.57
N ARG A 84 6.49 15.01 -4.20
CA ARG A 84 6.10 15.69 -5.45
C ARG A 84 5.93 17.20 -5.26
N VAL A 85 5.32 17.63 -4.16
CA VAL A 85 5.16 19.04 -3.81
C VAL A 85 6.52 19.73 -3.63
N ILE A 86 7.47 19.06 -2.95
CA ILE A 86 8.84 19.59 -2.78
C ILE A 86 9.54 19.79 -4.14
N VAL A 87 9.41 18.83 -5.06
CA VAL A 87 9.96 18.94 -6.41
C VAL A 87 9.39 20.16 -7.13
N TYR A 88 8.05 20.31 -7.12
CA TYR A 88 7.36 21.45 -7.73
C TYR A 88 7.83 22.78 -7.13
N ALA A 89 7.84 22.90 -5.81
CA ALA A 89 8.27 24.11 -5.11
C ALA A 89 9.72 24.49 -5.45
N GLY A 90 10.61 23.50 -5.63
CA GLY A 90 11.99 23.74 -6.06
C GLY A 90 12.09 24.32 -7.47
N ILE A 91 11.28 23.83 -8.41
CA ILE A 91 11.25 24.35 -9.80
C ILE A 91 10.58 25.73 -9.83
N GLU A 92 9.47 25.91 -9.12
CA GLU A 92 8.73 27.17 -9.03
C GLU A 92 9.58 28.28 -8.41
N ARG A 93 10.27 28.00 -7.31
CA ARG A 93 11.19 28.96 -6.69
C ARG A 93 12.27 29.42 -7.66
N TYR A 94 12.84 28.50 -8.45
CA TYR A 94 13.81 28.85 -9.47
C TYR A 94 13.20 29.74 -10.56
N LEU A 95 11.98 29.44 -11.02
CA LEU A 95 11.28 30.23 -12.02
C LEU A 95 11.03 31.67 -11.54
N ILE A 96 10.60 31.83 -10.29
CA ILE A 96 10.38 33.14 -9.67
C ILE A 96 11.70 33.92 -9.59
N ASP A 97 12.77 33.31 -9.09
CA ASP A 97 14.07 33.99 -9.00
C ASP A 97 14.62 34.36 -10.39
N ALA A 98 14.45 33.47 -11.38
CA ALA A 98 14.91 33.71 -12.74
C ALA A 98 14.13 34.83 -13.44
N SER A 99 12.85 35.01 -13.14
CA SER A 99 12.00 36.04 -13.75
C SER A 99 12.12 37.41 -13.05
N MET A 100 12.40 37.44 -11.75
CA MET A 100 12.43 38.69 -10.98
C MET A 100 13.80 39.40 -10.96
N ASP A 101 14.92 38.68 -11.03
CA ASP A 101 16.28 39.25 -10.84
C ASP A 101 17.11 39.26 -12.15
N ASP A 102 16.50 39.59 -13.29
CA ASP A 102 17.16 39.63 -14.61
C ASP A 102 17.92 38.32 -14.96
N GLY A 103 17.39 37.18 -14.51
CA GLY A 103 18.03 35.86 -14.67
C GLY A 103 19.23 35.61 -13.74
N LYS A 104 19.50 36.46 -12.76
CA LYS A 104 20.47 36.19 -11.68
C LYS A 104 19.81 35.27 -10.67
N VAL A 105 20.23 34.01 -10.69
CA VAL A 105 19.79 33.01 -9.72
C VAL A 105 20.97 32.60 -8.85
N SER A 106 20.76 32.55 -7.54
CA SER A 106 21.75 32.08 -6.57
C SER A 106 22.19 30.64 -6.86
N ASN A 107 23.41 30.29 -6.45
CA ASN A 107 23.92 28.93 -6.66
C ASN A 107 23.09 27.89 -5.87
N GLU A 108 22.59 28.26 -4.69
CA GLU A 108 21.74 27.39 -3.87
C GLU A 108 20.43 27.06 -4.58
N VAL A 109 19.75 28.06 -5.15
CA VAL A 109 18.47 27.85 -5.86
C VAL A 109 18.69 27.09 -7.17
N ARG A 110 19.82 27.33 -7.86
CA ARG A 110 20.20 26.51 -9.02
C ARG A 110 20.46 25.05 -8.65
N GLN A 111 21.18 24.79 -7.55
CA GLN A 111 21.43 23.42 -7.07
C GLN A 111 20.12 22.73 -6.68
N SER A 112 19.22 23.46 -6.02
CA SER A 112 17.88 22.99 -5.68
C SER A 112 17.10 22.57 -6.93
N LEU A 113 17.11 23.39 -8.00
CA LEU A 113 16.50 23.04 -9.28
C LEU A 113 17.08 21.75 -9.86
N PHE A 114 18.42 21.61 -9.90
CA PHE A 114 19.04 20.40 -10.43
C PHE A 114 18.62 19.14 -9.66
N ASN A 115 18.57 19.23 -8.34
CA ASN A 115 18.08 18.15 -7.49
C ASN A 115 16.60 17.84 -7.81
N SER A 116 15.75 18.86 -7.93
CA SER A 116 14.34 18.68 -8.31
C SER A 116 14.16 18.05 -9.69
N ILE A 117 14.95 18.43 -10.70
CA ILE A 117 14.92 17.82 -12.04
C ILE A 117 15.37 16.35 -11.99
N SER A 118 16.39 16.04 -11.22
CA SER A 118 16.85 14.66 -11.06
C SER A 118 15.77 13.79 -10.41
N VAL A 119 15.15 14.31 -9.34
CA VAL A 119 14.11 13.58 -8.59
C VAL A 119 12.81 13.49 -9.40
N SER A 120 12.47 14.51 -10.20
CA SER A 120 11.23 14.51 -11.00
C SER A 120 11.19 13.37 -12.00
N SER A 121 12.33 12.96 -12.56
CA SER A 121 12.38 11.81 -13.48
C SER A 121 11.95 10.48 -12.86
N PHE A 122 11.97 10.37 -11.53
CA PHE A 122 11.53 9.18 -10.80
C PHE A 122 10.13 9.33 -10.19
N LEU A 123 9.79 10.53 -9.70
CA LEU A 123 8.54 10.76 -8.96
C LEU A 123 7.36 11.24 -9.83
N LEU A 124 7.66 11.78 -11.00
CA LEU A 124 6.74 12.43 -11.94
C LEU A 124 6.99 11.89 -13.35
N ASP A 125 6.20 12.32 -14.33
CA ASP A 125 6.43 11.92 -15.72
C ASP A 125 7.62 12.67 -16.34
N ASP A 126 8.17 12.09 -17.41
CA ASP A 126 9.30 12.63 -18.17
C ASP A 126 9.07 14.07 -18.65
N ASP A 127 7.81 14.45 -18.86
CA ASP A 127 7.40 15.80 -19.24
C ASP A 127 7.88 16.84 -18.22
N VAL A 128 7.73 16.58 -16.92
CA VAL A 128 8.14 17.53 -15.87
C VAL A 128 9.66 17.68 -15.82
N ALA A 129 10.39 16.57 -15.96
CA ALA A 129 11.84 16.60 -16.04
C ALA A 129 12.33 17.33 -17.30
N SER A 130 11.67 17.11 -18.45
CA SER A 130 11.95 17.81 -19.70
C SER A 130 11.70 19.32 -19.58
N LEU A 131 10.63 19.71 -18.90
CA LEU A 131 10.24 21.09 -18.67
C LEU A 131 11.25 21.79 -17.75
N GLY A 132 11.69 21.14 -16.67
CA GLY A 132 12.75 21.67 -15.82
C GLY A 132 14.07 21.90 -16.57
N ARG A 133 14.45 20.98 -17.47
CA ARG A 133 15.63 21.16 -18.35
C ARG A 133 15.44 22.32 -19.34
N LYS A 134 14.22 22.49 -19.87
CA LYS A 134 13.86 23.60 -20.76
C LYS A 134 13.97 24.94 -20.03
N ILE A 135 13.41 25.04 -18.83
CA ILE A 135 13.51 26.22 -17.94
C ILE A 135 14.97 26.60 -17.72
N LEU A 136 15.83 25.64 -17.36
CA LEU A 136 17.25 25.89 -17.15
C LEU A 136 17.97 26.44 -18.40
N ARG A 137 17.61 25.94 -19.59
CA ARG A 137 18.17 26.41 -20.86
C ARG A 137 17.74 27.83 -21.16
N VAL A 138 16.44 28.12 -21.02
CA VAL A 138 15.86 29.44 -21.30
C VAL A 138 16.40 30.48 -20.32
N SER A 139 16.45 30.18 -19.03
CA SER A 139 17.02 31.09 -18.02
C SER A 139 18.52 31.36 -18.24
N SER A 140 19.28 30.36 -18.69
CA SER A 140 20.69 30.53 -19.06
C SER A 140 20.85 31.44 -20.29
N SER A 141 19.97 31.29 -21.29
CA SER A 141 19.88 32.17 -22.45
C SER A 141 19.56 33.62 -22.03
N LEU A 142 18.53 33.80 -21.19
CA LEU A 142 18.12 35.09 -20.63
C LEU A 142 19.29 35.79 -19.94
N ARG A 143 19.96 35.11 -19.01
CA ARG A 143 21.12 35.65 -18.29
C ARG A 143 22.27 36.00 -19.23
N SER A 144 22.52 35.18 -20.25
CA SER A 144 23.54 35.45 -21.26
C SER A 144 23.20 36.71 -22.05
N ASN A 145 21.94 36.88 -22.45
CA ASN A 145 21.48 38.05 -23.21
C ASN A 145 21.52 39.33 -22.37
N MET A 146 21.08 39.28 -21.11
CA MET A 146 21.21 40.40 -20.17
C MET A 146 22.66 40.85 -20.00
N ARG A 147 23.61 39.91 -19.84
CA ARG A 147 25.04 40.23 -19.76
C ARG A 147 25.63 40.81 -21.04
N LYS A 148 25.09 40.46 -22.20
CA LYS A 148 25.49 41.04 -23.49
C LYS A 148 24.95 42.45 -23.61
N LEU A 149 23.69 42.66 -23.21
CA LEU A 149 23.04 43.97 -23.20
C LEU A 149 23.82 44.98 -22.36
N GLU A 150 24.28 44.59 -21.16
CA GLU A 150 25.11 45.43 -20.28
C GLU A 150 26.42 45.92 -20.93
N LYS A 151 26.92 45.22 -21.95
CA LYS A 151 28.22 45.49 -22.59
C LYS A 151 28.12 46.18 -23.95
N LEU A 152 26.92 46.24 -24.53
CA LEU A 152 26.74 46.73 -25.88
C LEU A 152 26.49 48.23 -25.91
N THR A 153 27.20 48.90 -26.81
CA THR A 153 27.06 50.34 -27.07
C THR A 153 26.29 50.64 -28.35
N ASP A 154 26.16 49.66 -29.25
CA ASP A 154 25.45 49.79 -30.51
C ASP A 154 23.94 49.60 -30.29
N GLU A 155 23.15 50.64 -30.60
CA GLU A 155 21.71 50.65 -30.34
C GLU A 155 20.95 49.60 -31.15
N ALA A 156 21.33 49.35 -32.41
CA ALA A 156 20.64 48.37 -33.25
C ALA A 156 20.81 46.94 -32.70
N LEU A 157 22.00 46.64 -32.15
CA LEU A 157 22.26 45.35 -31.49
C LEU A 157 21.58 45.24 -30.14
N ARG A 158 21.31 46.36 -29.45
CA ARG A 158 20.57 46.37 -28.19
C ARG A 158 19.11 46.01 -28.44
N ASP A 159 18.48 46.57 -29.47
CA ASP A 159 17.09 46.26 -29.84
C ASP A 159 16.90 44.76 -30.13
N GLU A 160 17.81 44.15 -30.90
CA GLU A 160 17.76 42.70 -31.16
C GLU A 160 17.87 41.87 -29.88
N ILE A 161 18.69 42.31 -28.91
CA ILE A 161 18.85 41.61 -27.65
C ILE A 161 17.64 41.79 -26.73
N TYR A 162 17.01 42.96 -26.73
CA TYR A 162 15.76 43.19 -26.02
C TYR A 162 14.66 42.24 -26.53
N GLU A 163 14.49 42.10 -27.85
CA GLU A 163 13.54 41.14 -28.42
C GLU A 163 13.83 39.70 -27.96
N ARG A 164 15.10 39.29 -27.94
CA ARG A 164 15.49 37.95 -27.44
C ARG A 164 15.26 37.79 -25.93
N ILE A 165 15.37 38.86 -25.15
CA ILE A 165 15.06 38.85 -23.71
C ILE A 165 13.56 38.65 -23.50
N ASP A 166 12.74 39.40 -24.24
CA ASP A 166 11.28 39.30 -24.19
C ASP A 166 10.81 37.89 -24.57
N LEU A 167 11.33 37.34 -25.67
CA LEU A 167 11.05 35.95 -26.06
C LEU A 167 11.43 34.93 -24.99
N ASN A 168 12.55 35.11 -24.29
CA ASN A 168 12.93 34.22 -23.20
C ASN A 168 11.97 34.36 -22.00
N ASN A 169 11.51 35.57 -21.69
CA ASN A 169 10.55 35.82 -20.60
C ASN A 169 9.17 35.21 -20.90
N ASP A 170 8.69 35.36 -22.13
CA ASP A 170 7.45 34.72 -22.60
C ASP A 170 7.55 33.20 -22.50
N GLU A 171 8.69 32.64 -22.92
CA GLU A 171 8.94 31.20 -22.84
C GLU A 171 9.02 30.68 -21.40
N LEU A 172 9.60 31.44 -20.46
CA LEU A 172 9.58 31.10 -19.04
C LEU A 172 8.15 31.13 -18.47
N THR A 173 7.34 32.11 -18.88
CA THR A 173 5.92 32.22 -18.49
C THR A 173 5.10 31.05 -19.02
N PHE A 174 5.35 30.65 -20.27
CA PHE A 174 4.76 29.44 -20.85
C PHE A 174 5.16 28.19 -20.06
N CYS A 175 6.46 28.02 -19.77
CA CYS A 175 6.94 26.89 -18.99
C CYS A 175 6.34 26.84 -17.58
N HIS A 176 6.17 28.00 -16.94
CA HIS A 176 5.50 28.09 -15.63
C HIS A 176 4.03 27.63 -15.70
N THR A 177 3.31 28.07 -16.74
CA THR A 177 1.91 27.67 -16.95
C THR A 177 1.79 26.17 -17.18
N GLU A 178 2.64 25.59 -18.02
CA GLU A 178 2.66 24.15 -18.27
C GLU A 178 3.01 23.36 -17.00
N LEU A 179 4.00 23.81 -16.22
CA LEU A 179 4.36 23.18 -14.96
C LEU A 179 3.16 23.15 -14.00
N ARG A 180 2.43 24.27 -13.90
CA ARG A 180 1.22 24.36 -13.08
C ARG A 180 0.13 23.41 -13.57
N ASN A 181 -0.04 23.27 -14.88
CA ASN A 181 -1.01 22.35 -15.49
C ASN A 181 -0.66 20.89 -15.19
N HIS A 182 0.61 20.50 -15.31
CA HIS A 182 1.09 19.18 -14.91
C HIS A 182 0.87 18.94 -13.42
N MET A 183 1.25 19.89 -12.56
CA MET A 183 1.09 19.73 -11.11
C MET A 183 -0.37 19.60 -10.71
N THR A 184 -1.25 20.42 -11.29
CA THR A 184 -2.70 20.33 -11.04
C THR A 184 -3.24 18.95 -11.40
N ARG A 185 -2.77 18.33 -12.49
CA ARG A 185 -3.14 16.96 -12.86
C ARG A 185 -2.68 15.96 -11.79
N TYR A 186 -1.42 16.00 -11.35
CA TYR A 186 -0.93 15.08 -10.30
C TYR A 186 -1.61 15.28 -8.95
N LEU A 187 -1.92 16.52 -8.58
CA LEU A 187 -2.59 16.85 -7.33
C LEU A 187 -4.06 16.39 -7.35
N LYS A 188 -4.75 16.56 -8.48
CA LYS A 188 -6.14 16.10 -8.64
C LYS A 188 -6.26 14.58 -8.74
N LEU A 189 -5.28 13.89 -9.33
CA LEU A 189 -5.25 12.42 -9.37
C LEU A 189 -5.12 11.78 -7.97
N GLY A 190 -4.71 12.54 -6.95
CA GLY A 190 -4.73 12.11 -5.55
C GLY A 190 -6.12 12.14 -4.90
N ILE A 191 -7.08 12.85 -5.50
CA ILE A 191 -8.49 12.86 -5.09
C ILE A 191 -9.19 11.83 -5.97
N SER A 192 -9.07 10.55 -5.61
CA SER A 192 -9.83 9.50 -6.29
C SER A 192 -11.31 9.87 -6.29
N SER A 193 -11.93 9.86 -7.47
CA SER A 193 -13.38 9.91 -7.69
C SER A 193 -14.16 8.79 -6.99
N ASP A 194 -13.47 7.88 -6.30
CA ASP A 194 -14.02 6.67 -5.69
C ASP A 194 -14.79 6.94 -4.38
N THR A 195 -14.89 8.19 -3.92
CA THR A 195 -15.72 8.57 -2.75
C THR A 195 -17.10 9.10 -3.10
N VAL A 196 -17.53 9.05 -4.36
CA VAL A 196 -18.95 9.23 -4.71
C VAL A 196 -19.59 7.85 -4.80
N SER A 197 -19.76 7.20 -3.64
CA SER A 197 -20.80 6.19 -3.50
C SER A 197 -22.13 6.93 -3.54
N ASP A 198 -22.92 6.68 -4.58
CA ASP A 198 -24.31 7.13 -4.71
C ASP A 198 -25.07 6.89 -3.40
N PRO A 199 -25.74 7.90 -2.83
CA PRO A 199 -26.79 7.65 -1.86
C PRO A 199 -28.01 7.12 -2.61
N GLU A 200 -28.35 5.84 -2.39
CA GLU A 200 -29.70 5.32 -2.62
C GLU A 200 -30.75 6.07 -1.76
#